data_AF-A0A162AI69-F1
#
_entry.id   AF-A0A162AI69-F1
#
_cell.length_a   1.000
_cell.length_b   1.000
_cell.length_c   1.000
_cell.angle_alpha   90.00
_cell.angle_beta   90.00
_cell.angle_gamma   90.00
#
_symmetry.space_group_name_H-M   'P 1'
#
loop_
_entity.id
_entity.type
_entity.pdbx_description
1 polymer ?
#
loop_
_entity_poly.entity_id
_entity_poly.type
_entity_poly.pdbx_seq_one_letter_code
_entity_poly.pdbx_strand_id
1 'polypeptide(L)'
;MIMLIAAILLYIIVIAICISVIVKGHNLNFIERKIKNVTLDNKDFVDQEISEKDYHQAYEIVDDLAVVLQCDNDMVKYNGVKSVFRRVEAFRDQKHDVMNKNNSLDDITKELPDEKKANLWVVK
;
A
#
# COMPACT_ATOMS: atom_id res chain seq x y z
N MET A 1 7.25 -19.49 -49.44
CA MET A 1 6.16 -19.69 -48.45
C MET A 1 6.56 -20.62 -47.31
N ILE A 2 7.07 -21.83 -47.58
CA ILE A 2 7.44 -22.81 -46.53
C ILE A 2 8.56 -22.28 -45.60
N MET A 3 9.60 -21.62 -46.12
CA MET A 3 10.64 -21.02 -45.26
C MET A 3 10.14 -19.82 -44.42
N LEU A 4 9.14 -19.09 -44.90
CA LEU A 4 8.55 -17.96 -44.18
C LEU A 4 7.65 -18.47 -43.04
N ILE A 5 6.89 -19.54 -43.27
CA ILE A 5 6.11 -20.22 -42.24
C ILE A 5 7.01 -20.82 -41.16
N ALA A 6 8.15 -21.42 -41.55
CA ALA A 6 9.11 -22.00 -40.61
C ALA A 6 9.75 -20.92 -39.71
N ALA A 7 10.08 -19.76 -40.28
CA ALA A 7 10.61 -18.63 -39.51
C ALA A 7 9.59 -18.06 -38.51
N ILE A 8 8.31 -17.96 -38.90
CA ILE A 8 7.23 -17.50 -38.01
C ILE A 8 7.02 -18.48 -36.85
N LEU A 9 7.01 -19.79 -37.13
CA LEU A 9 6.85 -20.81 -36.09
C LEU A 9 8.01 -20.78 -35.08
N LEU A 10 9.25 -20.61 -35.55
CA LEU A 10 10.42 -20.49 -34.68
C LEU A 10 10.32 -19.24 -33.79
N TYR A 11 9.84 -18.12 -34.34
CA TYR A 11 9.63 -16.88 -33.57
C TYR A 11 8.60 -17.05 -32.45
N ILE A 12 7.49 -17.73 -32.71
CA ILE A 12 6.45 -18.03 -31.70
C ILE A 12 7.03 -18.89 -30.56
N ILE A 13 7.87 -19.88 -30.88
CA ILE A 13 8.52 -20.74 -29.87
C ILE A 13 9.47 -19.93 -28.99
N VAL A 14 10.27 -19.03 -29.58
CA VAL A 14 11.17 -18.16 -28.81
C VAL A 14 10.37 -17.24 -27.88
N ILE A 15 9.27 -16.65 -28.36
CA ILE A 15 8.37 -15.85 -27.52
C ILE A 15 7.81 -16.67 -26.36
N ALA A 16 7.35 -17.90 -26.62
CA ALA A 16 6.80 -18.77 -25.59
C ALA A 16 7.83 -19.13 -24.50
N ILE A 17 9.10 -19.33 -24.88
CA ILE A 17 10.21 -19.54 -23.93
C ILE A 17 10.46 -18.28 -23.10
N CYS A 18 10.52 -17.11 -23.73
CA CYS A 18 10.68 -15.82 -23.02
C CYS A 18 9.56 -15.61 -22.00
N ILE A 19 8.30 -15.85 -22.38
CA ILE A 19 7.14 -15.74 -21.49
C ILE A 19 7.25 -16.79 -20.37
N SER A 20 7.66 -18.02 -20.68
CA SER A 20 7.82 -19.08 -19.67
C SER A 20 8.89 -18.72 -18.63
N VAL A 21 10.00 -18.08 -19.03
CA VAL A 21 11.05 -17.61 -18.11
C VAL A 21 10.55 -16.47 -17.23
N ILE A 22 9.71 -15.58 -17.77
CA ILE A 22 9.04 -14.53 -17.00
C ILE A 22 8.09 -15.15 -15.96
N VAL A 23 7.29 -16.16 -16.36
CA VAL A 23 6.34 -16.87 -15.47
C VAL A 23 7.06 -17.69 -14.40
N LYS A 24 8.22 -18.30 -14.72
CA LYS A 24 9.00 -19.13 -13.78
C LYS A 24 9.87 -18.33 -12.80
N GLY A 25 9.75 -17.00 -12.78
CA GLY A 25 10.23 -16.18 -11.67
C GLY A 25 11.69 -15.77 -11.76
N HIS A 26 12.16 -15.33 -12.93
CA HIS A 26 13.42 -14.57 -12.98
C HIS A 26 13.14 -13.07 -12.91
N ASN A 27 13.08 -12.58 -11.67
CA ASN A 27 13.34 -11.20 -11.26
C ASN A 27 12.78 -10.10 -12.20
N LEU A 28 11.46 -9.91 -12.17
CA LEU A 28 10.72 -8.80 -12.79
C LEU A 28 11.25 -7.40 -12.40
N ASN A 29 12.15 -7.31 -11.44
CA ASN A 29 12.64 -6.09 -10.81
C ASN A 29 13.28 -5.07 -11.78
N PHE A 30 13.86 -5.46 -12.93
CA PHE A 30 14.46 -4.46 -13.84
C PHE A 30 13.42 -3.71 -14.69
N ILE A 31 12.46 -4.44 -15.27
CA ILE A 31 11.38 -3.84 -16.06
C ILE A 31 10.37 -3.19 -15.11
N GLU A 32 10.06 -3.85 -14.00
CA GLU A 32 9.22 -3.31 -12.93
C GLU A 32 9.81 -2.01 -12.38
N ARG A 33 11.11 -1.92 -12.06
CA ARG A 33 11.75 -0.66 -11.60
C ARG A 33 11.72 0.45 -12.66
N LYS A 34 11.79 0.10 -13.95
CA LYS A 34 11.76 1.10 -15.04
C LYS A 34 10.34 1.62 -15.30
N ILE A 35 9.32 0.78 -15.13
CA ILE A 35 7.91 1.19 -15.15
C ILE A 35 7.55 1.92 -13.85
N LYS A 36 8.09 1.47 -12.71
CA LYS A 36 8.01 2.08 -11.38
C LYS A 36 8.43 3.55 -11.44
N ASN A 37 9.56 3.85 -12.07
CA ASN A 37 10.06 5.24 -12.18
C ASN A 37 9.24 6.14 -13.12
N VAL A 38 8.39 5.57 -13.98
CA VAL A 38 7.53 6.34 -14.91
C VAL A 38 6.10 6.45 -14.36
N THR A 39 5.72 5.62 -13.39
CA THR A 39 4.35 5.54 -12.84
C THR A 39 4.26 5.92 -11.36
N LEU A 40 5.34 5.92 -10.57
CA LEU A 40 5.34 6.46 -9.21
C LEU A 40 5.50 7.97 -9.19
N ASP A 41 4.40 8.62 -9.54
CA ASP A 41 3.94 9.81 -8.82
C ASP A 41 2.77 9.46 -7.88
N ASN A 42 2.59 8.18 -7.54
CA ASN A 42 1.53 7.75 -6.62
C ASN A 42 2.01 6.63 -5.70
N LYS A 43 2.33 7.05 -4.48
CA LYS A 43 2.23 6.30 -3.23
C LYS A 43 3.12 5.07 -3.16
N ASP A 44 4.34 5.27 -2.65
CA ASP A 44 5.07 4.20 -1.99
C ASP A 44 4.12 3.48 -1.03
N PHE A 45 3.80 2.22 -1.33
CA PHE A 45 3.40 1.26 -0.31
C PHE A 45 4.66 1.01 0.52
N VAL A 46 4.98 1.98 1.36
CA VAL A 46 5.77 1.73 2.56
C VAL A 46 4.94 0.71 3.34
N ASP A 47 5.51 -0.46 3.60
CA ASP A 47 5.03 -1.39 4.61
C ASP A 47 5.06 -0.67 5.96
N GLN A 48 4.11 0.24 6.16
CA GLN A 48 3.91 0.95 7.41
C GLN A 48 3.31 -0.09 8.34
N GLU A 49 4.13 -0.54 9.29
CA GLU A 49 3.74 -1.45 10.37
C GLU A 49 2.42 -0.94 10.97
N ILE A 50 1.33 -1.67 10.70
CA ILE A 50 -0.01 -1.28 11.16
C ILE A 50 0.01 -1.43 12.67
N SER A 51 -0.25 -0.33 13.39
CA SER A 51 -0.36 -0.34 14.83
C SER A 51 -1.40 -1.37 15.27
N GLU A 52 -1.08 -2.18 16.29
CA GLU A 52 -1.98 -3.18 16.87
C GLU A 52 -3.35 -2.56 17.24
N LYS A 53 -3.33 -1.31 17.72
CA LYS A 53 -4.54 -0.55 18.03
C LYS A 53 -5.43 -0.31 16.79
N ASP A 54 -4.83 0.05 15.66
CA ASP A 54 -5.56 0.33 14.42
C ASP A 54 -6.13 -0.97 13.85
N TYR A 55 -5.39 -2.07 13.97
CA TYR A 55 -5.87 -3.40 13.60
C TYR A 55 -7.07 -3.84 14.45
N HIS A 56 -6.99 -3.66 15.76
CA HIS A 56 -8.08 -4.00 16.68
C HIS A 56 -9.33 -3.16 16.39
N GLN A 57 -9.17 -1.84 16.20
CA GLN A 57 -10.27 -0.95 15.87
C GLN A 57 -10.95 -1.30 14.55
N ALA A 58 -10.17 -1.69 13.52
CA ALA A 58 -10.72 -2.18 12.26
C ALA A 58 -11.54 -3.47 12.46
N TYR A 59 -11.06 -4.37 13.32
CA TYR A 59 -11.77 -5.61 13.65
C TYR A 59 -13.11 -5.35 14.36
N GLU A 60 -13.14 -4.46 15.35
CA GLU A 60 -14.36 -4.05 16.04
C GLU A 60 -15.42 -3.50 15.07
N ILE A 61 -15.01 -2.65 14.13
CA ILE A 61 -15.93 -2.08 13.13
C ILE A 61 -16.54 -3.18 12.25
N VAL A 62 -15.75 -4.19 11.88
CA VAL A 62 -16.21 -5.32 11.07
C VAL A 62 -17.13 -6.25 11.86
N ASP A 63 -16.83 -6.48 13.14
CA ASP A 63 -17.67 -7.29 14.03
C ASP A 63 -19.04 -6.63 14.24
N ASP A 64 -19.06 -5.32 14.50
CA ASP A 64 -20.29 -4.53 14.61
C ASP A 64 -21.11 -4.55 13.31
N LEU A 65 -20.45 -4.57 12.14
CA LEU A 65 -21.12 -4.74 10.86
C LEU A 65 -21.79 -6.11 10.74
N ALA A 66 -21.10 -7.17 11.17
CA ALA A 66 -21.65 -8.52 11.14
C ALA A 66 -22.93 -8.63 11.98
N VAL A 67 -22.91 -8.06 13.19
CA VAL A 67 -24.08 -7.99 14.07
C VAL A 67 -25.24 -7.25 13.40
N VAL A 68 -24.97 -6.08 12.80
CA VAL A 68 -25.99 -5.30 12.11
C VAL A 68 -26.59 -6.05 10.92
N LEU A 69 -25.77 -6.77 10.15
CA LEU A 69 -26.23 -7.51 8.98
C LEU A 69 -27.06 -8.75 9.34
N GLN A 70 -26.83 -9.33 10.52
CA GLN A 70 -27.64 -10.43 11.06
C GLN A 70 -29.02 -9.98 11.55
N CYS A 71 -29.30 -8.68 11.68
CA CYS A 71 -30.63 -8.22 12.06
C CYS A 71 -31.68 -8.57 10.99
N ASP A 72 -32.81 -9.12 11.40
CA ASP A 72 -33.94 -9.42 10.49
C ASP A 72 -34.76 -8.18 10.12
N ASN A 73 -34.62 -7.09 10.88
CA ASN A 73 -35.33 -5.84 10.62
C ASN A 73 -34.56 -4.95 9.63
N ASP A 74 -35.11 -4.77 8.44
CA ASP A 74 -34.50 -3.99 7.35
C ASP A 74 -34.21 -2.53 7.73
N MET A 75 -35.06 -1.91 8.55
CA MET A 75 -34.89 -0.52 8.95
C MET A 75 -33.74 -0.37 9.96
N VAL A 76 -33.60 -1.33 10.87
CA VAL A 76 -32.48 -1.40 11.83
C VAL A 76 -31.18 -1.71 11.09
N LYS A 77 -31.21 -2.64 10.14
CA LYS A 77 -30.06 -2.98 9.29
C LYS A 77 -29.58 -1.78 8.49
N TYR A 78 -30.47 -1.06 7.81
CA TYR A 78 -30.12 0.15 7.06
C TYR A 78 -29.44 1.21 7.93
N ASN A 79 -30.06 1.54 9.08
CA ASN A 79 -29.52 2.54 10.00
C ASN A 79 -28.19 2.08 10.63
N GLY A 80 -28.08 0.79 10.95
CA GLY A 80 -26.86 0.20 11.48
C GLY A 80 -25.71 0.26 10.48
N VAL A 81 -25.94 -0.13 9.22
CA VAL A 81 -24.92 -0.11 8.17
C VAL A 81 -24.44 1.32 7.94
N LYS A 82 -25.37 2.29 7.91
CA LYS A 82 -25.03 3.72 7.80
C LYS A 82 -24.16 4.20 8.97
N SER A 83 -24.45 3.75 10.19
CA SER A 83 -23.66 4.09 11.37
C SER A 83 -22.24 3.50 11.32
N VAL A 84 -22.12 2.22 10.94
CA VAL A 84 -20.82 1.56 10.74
C VAL A 84 -20.02 2.26 9.65
N PHE A 85 -20.65 2.62 8.54
CA PHE A 85 -19.97 3.31 7.44
C PHE A 85 -19.38 4.66 7.89
N ARG A 86 -20.11 5.43 8.70
CA ARG A 86 -19.58 6.67 9.31
C ARG A 86 -18.37 6.42 10.21
N ARG A 87 -18.30 5.27 10.89
CA ARG A 87 -17.12 4.89 11.71
C ARG A 87 -15.94 4.49 10.84
N VAL A 88 -16.17 3.83 9.70
CA VAL A 88 -15.12 3.55 8.70
C VAL A 88 -14.55 4.85 8.15
N GLU A 89 -15.41 5.83 7.82
CA GLU A 89 -14.98 7.15 7.38
C GLU A 89 -14.13 7.85 8.44
N ALA A 90 -14.58 7.89 9.69
CA ALA A 90 -13.81 8.47 10.78
C ALA A 90 -12.46 7.78 11.03
N PHE A 91 -12.41 6.45 10.90
CA PHE A 91 -11.17 5.67 11.01
C PHE A 91 -10.19 5.97 9.86
N ARG A 92 -10.71 6.07 8.63
CA ARG A 92 -9.93 6.45 7.46
C ARG A 92 -9.37 7.86 7.59
N ASP A 93 -10.19 8.81 8.02
CA ASP A 93 -9.81 10.22 8.09
C ASP A 93 -8.77 10.46 9.21
N GLN A 94 -8.89 9.77 10.35
CA GLN A 94 -7.84 9.74 11.39
C GLN A 94 -6.47 9.30 10.84
N LYS A 95 -6.45 8.31 9.94
CA LYS A 95 -5.21 7.84 9.31
C LYS A 95 -4.60 8.89 8.37
N HIS A 96 -5.43 9.65 7.66
CA HIS A 96 -4.97 10.74 6.79
C HIS A 96 -4.37 11.91 7.57
N ASP A 97 -4.96 12.28 8.71
CA ASP A 97 -4.46 13.36 9.55
C ASP A 97 -3.10 13.01 10.20
N VAL A 98 -2.95 11.77 10.67
CA VAL A 98 -1.67 11.28 11.22
C VAL A 98 -0.58 11.22 10.15
N MET A 99 -0.91 10.76 8.93
CA MET A 99 0.05 10.71 7.83
C MET A 99 0.51 12.10 7.39
N ASN A 100 -0.39 13.08 7.31
CA ASN A 100 -0.02 14.47 7.00
C ASN A 100 0.84 15.11 8.09
N LYS A 101 0.57 14.80 9.37
CA LYS A 101 1.38 15.29 10.50
C LYS A 101 2.79 14.70 10.50
N ASN A 102 2.93 13.40 10.24
CA ASN A 102 4.23 12.72 10.19
C ASN A 102 5.10 13.25 9.04
N ASN A 103 4.50 13.47 7.86
CA ASN A 103 5.22 14.07 6.73
C ASN A 103 5.73 15.50 7.04
N SER A 104 5.02 16.27 7.86
CA SER A 104 5.44 17.61 8.27
C SER A 104 6.53 17.61 9.35
N LEU A 105 6.58 16.58 10.21
CA LEU A 105 7.65 16.38 11.22
C LEU A 105 8.95 15.86 10.60
N ASP A 106 8.87 15.04 9.55
CA ASP A 106 10.02 14.60 8.78
C ASP A 106 10.68 15.75 8.00
N ASP A 107 9.90 16.78 7.65
CA ASP A 107 10.39 18.00 7.01
C ASP A 107 11.15 18.91 7.99
N ILE A 108 10.67 19.02 9.24
CA ILE A 108 11.35 19.80 10.30
C ILE A 108 12.67 19.14 10.72
N THR A 109 12.76 17.80 10.66
CA THR A 109 13.97 17.06 11.08
C THR A 109 15.10 17.16 10.05
N LYS A 110 14.80 17.45 8.78
CA LYS A 110 15.81 17.64 7.71
C LYS A 110 16.49 19.01 7.74
N GLU A 111 15.96 19.97 8.49
CA GLU A 111 16.46 21.35 8.58
C GLU A 111 17.42 21.60 9.76
N LEU A 112 17.83 20.56 10.52
CA LEU A 112 18.94 20.71 11.48
C LEU A 112 20.28 20.36 10.83
N PRO A 113 21.15 21.35 10.53
CA PRO A 113 22.51 21.07 10.10
C PRO A 113 23.30 20.36 11.21
N ASP A 114 24.03 19.33 10.79
CA ASP A 114 24.75 18.31 11.58
C ASP A 114 25.93 18.84 12.44
N GLU A 115 26.01 20.14 12.71
CA GLU A 115 27.22 20.77 13.27
C GLU A 115 27.16 21.10 14.77
N LYS A 116 26.06 20.81 15.49
CA LYS A 116 25.95 21.06 16.95
C LYS A 116 25.75 19.82 17.81
N LYS A 117 26.28 18.66 17.39
CA LYS A 117 26.45 17.49 18.27
C LYS A 117 27.81 17.45 18.99
N ALA A 118 28.72 18.36 18.68
CA ALA A 118 29.88 18.63 19.52
C ALA A 118 29.47 19.64 20.61
N ASN A 119 29.92 19.42 21.84
CA ASN A 119 29.87 20.38 22.97
C ASN A 119 28.64 20.30 23.89
N LEU A 120 28.22 19.10 24.32
CA LEU A 120 27.48 19.00 25.59
C LEU A 120 27.97 17.80 26.44
N TRP A 121 29.28 17.74 26.65
CA TRP A 121 29.85 17.13 27.84
C TRP A 121 30.08 18.24 28.86
N VAL A 122 29.05 18.57 29.64
CA VAL A 122 29.27 19.35 30.86
C VAL A 122 29.67 18.37 31.96
N VAL A 123 30.98 18.32 32.20
CA VAL A 123 31.58 17.80 33.42
C VAL A 123 31.34 18.83 34.52
N LYS A 124 30.54 18.49 35.53
CA LYS A 124 30.98 18.25 36.92
C LYS A 124 29.79 18.04 37.85
#